data_AF-A0A8K0WW38-F1
#
_entry.id   AF-A0A8K0WW38-F1
#
_cell.length_a   1.000
_cell.length_b   1.000
_cell.length_c   1.000
_cell.angle_alpha   90.00
_cell.angle_beta   90.00
_cell.angle_gamma   90.00
#
_symmetry.space_group_name_H-M   'P 1'
#
loop_
_entity.id
_entity.type
_entity.pdbx_description
1 polymer ?
#
loop_
_entity_poly.entity_id
_entity_poly.type
_entity_poly.pdbx_seq_one_letter_code
_entity_poly.pdbx_strand_id
1 'polypeptide(L)'
;MTAEHGSEALRDENLLVLADCVASMEIIITTMLYMWYKNVIDGNKPSSAETRDEARREMLIIDELHVQYDAMRKGRQGFSTLYLENERFLYFWVNAYDIIIQLAGAWDEDPSVRSWMQEKLVNFENDAIRLSRHIVAMGEHNVINSATKTVLRRKWEVVKLITALHHKHRGTKDDLPNWDELSKSILPQAESTSREQPSMTYPVMWLTAVAAPCSGPLFALVYSYSPHETGTVRDADFWAQLQSSTMQAVSSVVVIISLWHKDKLPRWMWLVPTTVSLVCAIAAVPLYITAPSEWSVFASMISTAVQAFVVVHLAFNGVAT
;
A
#
# COMPACT_ATOMS: atom_id res chain seq x y z
N MET A 1 -11.41 -15.42 -13.13
CA MET A 1 -12.21 -15.24 -11.90
C MET A 1 -12.37 -16.53 -11.09
N THR A 2 -12.21 -17.67 -11.74
CA THR A 2 -12.54 -18.99 -11.19
C THR A 2 -11.32 -19.63 -10.53
N ALA A 3 -11.54 -20.48 -9.53
CA ALA A 3 -10.51 -21.20 -8.78
C ALA A 3 -9.76 -22.29 -9.59
N GLU A 4 -9.91 -22.32 -10.92
CA GLU A 4 -9.45 -23.44 -11.76
C GLU A 4 -7.93 -23.48 -12.00
N HIS A 5 -7.16 -22.48 -11.55
CA HIS A 5 -5.71 -22.39 -11.80
C HIS A 5 -4.89 -22.19 -10.51
N GLY A 6 -5.18 -22.96 -9.45
CA GLY A 6 -4.33 -23.04 -8.26
C GLY A 6 -4.56 -21.96 -7.18
N SER A 7 -5.59 -21.12 -7.33
CA SER A 7 -6.05 -20.22 -6.26
C SER A 7 -7.15 -20.88 -5.44
N GLU A 8 -7.10 -20.76 -4.11
CA GLU A 8 -8.16 -21.28 -3.24
C GLU A 8 -9.52 -20.63 -3.55
N ALA A 9 -10.59 -21.41 -3.41
CA ALA A 9 -11.95 -20.90 -3.49
C ALA A 9 -12.27 -20.05 -2.24
N LEU A 10 -12.94 -18.91 -2.45
CA LEU A 10 -13.43 -18.07 -1.37
C LEU A 10 -14.52 -18.82 -0.60
N ARG A 11 -14.30 -19.06 0.69
CA ARG A 11 -15.22 -19.82 1.56
C ARG A 11 -15.91 -18.98 2.63
N ASP A 12 -15.39 -17.80 2.91
CA ASP A 12 -15.98 -16.88 3.87
C ASP A 12 -17.31 -16.36 3.32
N GLU A 13 -18.39 -16.61 4.04
CA GLU A 13 -19.76 -16.25 3.63
C GLU A 13 -19.93 -14.74 3.46
N ASN A 14 -19.27 -13.93 4.29
CA ASN A 14 -19.34 -12.48 4.18
C ASN A 14 -18.59 -11.99 2.93
N LEU A 15 -17.38 -12.51 2.69
CA LEU A 15 -16.63 -12.16 1.48
C LEU A 15 -17.31 -12.67 0.20
N LEU A 16 -18.02 -13.79 0.26
CA LEU A 16 -18.82 -14.28 -0.87
C LEU A 16 -19.97 -13.33 -1.20
N VAL A 17 -20.67 -12.81 -0.19
CA VAL A 17 -21.72 -11.79 -0.41
C VAL A 17 -21.12 -10.50 -0.96
N LEU A 18 -19.94 -10.09 -0.50
CA LEU A 18 -19.22 -8.95 -1.06
C LEU A 18 -18.88 -9.16 -2.54
N ALA A 19 -18.32 -10.32 -2.86
CA ALA A 19 -17.96 -10.72 -4.22
C ALA A 19 -19.18 -10.76 -5.13
N ASP A 20 -20.33 -11.27 -4.66
CA ASP A 20 -21.58 -11.28 -5.42
C ASP A 20 -22.09 -9.87 -5.71
N CYS A 21 -22.03 -8.95 -4.74
CA CYS A 21 -22.42 -7.54 -4.96
C CYS A 21 -21.53 -6.90 -6.02
N VAL A 22 -20.21 -7.06 -5.90
CA VAL A 22 -19.23 -6.50 -6.86
C VAL A 22 -19.44 -7.11 -8.24
N ALA A 23 -19.66 -8.42 -8.33
CA ALA A 23 -19.90 -9.12 -9.59
C ALA A 23 -21.20 -8.64 -10.27
N SER A 24 -22.28 -8.43 -9.51
CA SER A 24 -23.54 -7.88 -10.06
C SER A 24 -23.32 -6.53 -10.73
N MET A 25 -22.58 -5.64 -10.07
CA MET A 25 -22.22 -4.33 -10.63
C MET A 25 -21.30 -4.45 -11.85
N GLU A 26 -20.33 -5.37 -11.82
CA GLU A 26 -19.43 -5.62 -12.95
C GLU A 26 -20.18 -6.18 -14.17
N ILE A 27 -21.20 -7.00 -13.99
CA ILE A 27 -22.07 -7.47 -15.08
C ILE A 27 -22.78 -6.29 -15.74
N ILE A 28 -23.32 -5.35 -14.95
CA ILE A 28 -23.98 -4.15 -15.48
C ILE A 28 -22.97 -3.32 -16.29
N ILE A 29 -21.81 -3.02 -15.71
CA ILE A 29 -20.73 -2.25 -16.34
C ILE A 29 -20.28 -2.90 -17.66
N THR A 30 -19.96 -4.19 -17.63
CA THR A 30 -19.49 -4.92 -18.82
C THR A 30 -20.58 -5.04 -19.89
N THR A 31 -21.85 -5.11 -19.51
CA THR A 31 -22.98 -5.05 -20.46
C THR A 31 -23.04 -3.70 -21.18
N MET A 32 -22.82 -2.60 -20.45
CA MET A 32 -22.76 -1.26 -21.07
C MET A 32 -21.58 -1.13 -22.04
N LEU A 33 -20.41 -1.62 -21.64
CA LEU A 33 -19.22 -1.68 -22.48
C LEU A 33 -19.47 -2.49 -23.75
N TYR A 34 -20.05 -3.69 -23.61
CA TYR A 34 -20.35 -4.58 -24.72
C TYR A 34 -21.24 -3.90 -25.77
N MET A 35 -22.31 -3.23 -25.33
CA MET A 35 -23.20 -2.52 -26.25
C MET A 35 -22.49 -1.35 -26.96
N TRP A 36 -21.62 -0.63 -26.25
CA TRP A 36 -20.85 0.45 -26.85
C TRP A 36 -19.88 -0.07 -27.91
N TYR A 37 -19.12 -1.12 -27.62
CA TYR A 37 -18.21 -1.75 -28.58
C TYR A 37 -18.96 -2.31 -29.79
N LYS A 38 -20.12 -2.92 -29.57
CA LYS A 38 -20.97 -3.39 -30.67
C LYS A 38 -21.36 -2.26 -31.61
N ASN A 39 -21.79 -1.11 -31.07
CA ASN A 39 -22.13 0.07 -31.88
C ASN A 39 -20.93 0.63 -32.67
N VAL A 40 -19.72 0.54 -32.11
CA VAL A 40 -18.46 0.91 -32.81
C VAL A 40 -18.20 -0.05 -33.98
N ILE A 41 -18.36 -1.35 -33.77
CA ILE A 41 -18.12 -2.38 -34.80
C ILE A 41 -19.16 -2.30 -35.93
N ASP A 42 -20.43 -2.12 -35.58
CA ASP A 42 -21.56 -2.03 -36.52
C ASP A 42 -21.48 -0.75 -37.38
N GLY A 43 -20.56 0.17 -37.08
CA GLY A 43 -20.35 1.41 -37.83
C GLY A 43 -21.33 2.52 -37.48
N ASN A 44 -22.15 2.33 -36.43
CA ASN A 44 -23.07 3.34 -35.92
C ASN A 44 -22.31 4.53 -35.28
N LYS A 45 -21.02 4.37 -34.98
CA LYS A 45 -20.13 5.43 -34.52
C LYS A 45 -18.91 5.54 -35.46
N PRO A 46 -18.58 6.74 -35.97
CA PRO A 46 -17.40 6.92 -36.81
C PRO A 46 -16.15 6.56 -36.03
N SER A 47 -15.42 5.55 -36.50
CA SER A 47 -14.27 4.97 -35.83
C SER A 47 -13.25 4.46 -36.85
N SER A 48 -11.96 4.47 -36.49
CA SER A 48 -10.90 3.95 -37.36
C SER A 48 -11.00 2.42 -37.47
N ALA A 49 -10.34 1.82 -38.47
CA ALA A 49 -10.26 0.36 -38.58
C ALA A 49 -9.61 -0.26 -37.32
N GLU A 50 -8.56 0.40 -36.80
CA GLU A 50 -7.85 -0.03 -35.60
C GLU A 50 -8.76 -0.01 -34.35
N THR A 51 -9.58 1.03 -34.17
CA THR A 51 -10.54 1.10 -33.05
C THR A 51 -11.59 0.00 -33.12
N ARG A 52 -12.02 -0.39 -34.33
CA ARG A 52 -12.97 -1.50 -34.51
C ARG A 52 -12.34 -2.86 -34.20
N ASP A 53 -11.08 -3.05 -34.54
CA ASP A 53 -10.36 -4.29 -34.21
C ASP A 53 -10.08 -4.40 -32.71
N GLU A 54 -9.77 -3.29 -32.04
CA GLU A 54 -9.68 -3.26 -30.58
C GLU A 54 -11.02 -3.55 -29.91
N ALA A 55 -12.10 -2.92 -30.38
CA ALA A 55 -13.45 -3.17 -29.88
C ALA A 55 -13.85 -4.66 -29.98
N ARG A 56 -13.45 -5.35 -31.07
CA ARG A 56 -13.67 -6.80 -31.21
C ARG A 56 -12.91 -7.61 -30.17
N ARG A 57 -11.66 -7.26 -29.89
CA ARG A 57 -10.85 -7.94 -28.85
C ARG A 57 -11.47 -7.77 -27.47
N GLU A 58 -11.85 -6.55 -27.13
CA GLU A 58 -12.48 -6.26 -25.85
C GLU A 58 -13.83 -6.97 -25.69
N MET A 59 -14.64 -7.06 -26.75
CA MET A 59 -15.89 -7.82 -26.71
C MET A 59 -15.68 -9.31 -26.45
N LEU A 60 -14.65 -9.94 -27.03
CA LEU A 60 -14.34 -11.35 -26.78
C LEU A 60 -13.98 -11.58 -25.30
N ILE A 61 -13.23 -10.65 -24.70
CA ILE A 61 -12.90 -10.72 -23.28
C ILE A 61 -14.17 -10.57 -22.42
N ILE A 62 -15.03 -9.61 -22.75
CA ILE A 62 -16.29 -9.39 -22.03
C ILE A 62 -17.22 -10.62 -22.13
N ASP A 63 -17.32 -11.24 -23.30
CA ASP A 63 -18.10 -12.47 -23.49
C ASP A 63 -17.58 -13.61 -22.60
N GLU A 64 -16.26 -13.80 -22.54
CA GLU A 64 -15.65 -14.79 -21.65
C GLU A 64 -15.96 -14.49 -20.17
N LEU A 65 -15.91 -13.23 -19.77
CA LEU A 65 -16.27 -12.81 -18.42
C LEU A 65 -17.75 -13.08 -18.11
N HIS A 66 -18.66 -12.79 -19.04
CA HIS A 66 -20.09 -13.09 -18.89
C HIS A 66 -20.35 -14.57 -18.72
N VAL A 67 -19.63 -15.43 -19.44
CA VAL A 67 -19.71 -16.89 -19.25
C VAL A 67 -19.23 -17.28 -17.85
N GLN A 68 -18.13 -16.70 -17.35
CA GLN A 68 -17.65 -16.96 -15.98
C GLN A 68 -18.66 -16.48 -14.92
N TYR A 69 -19.24 -15.30 -15.08
CA TYR A 69 -20.28 -14.80 -14.16
C TYR A 69 -21.53 -15.68 -14.14
N ASP A 70 -22.01 -16.12 -15.31
CA ASP A 70 -23.15 -17.02 -15.40
C ASP A 70 -22.86 -18.38 -14.76
N ALA A 71 -21.64 -18.91 -14.92
CA ALA A 71 -21.20 -20.10 -14.23
C ALA A 71 -21.18 -19.94 -12.70
N MET A 72 -20.71 -18.79 -12.19
CA MET A 72 -20.70 -18.47 -10.77
C MET A 72 -22.13 -18.32 -10.21
N ARG A 73 -23.00 -17.58 -10.90
CA ARG A 73 -24.41 -17.39 -10.50
C ARG A 73 -25.20 -18.69 -10.45
N LYS A 74 -24.88 -19.64 -11.34
CA LYS A 74 -25.47 -20.99 -11.35
C LYS A 74 -24.85 -21.93 -10.32
N GLY A 75 -23.91 -21.47 -9.51
CA GLY A 75 -23.20 -22.27 -8.51
C GLY A 75 -22.28 -23.34 -9.11
N ARG A 76 -21.96 -23.25 -10.41
CA ARG A 76 -21.06 -24.20 -11.09
C ARG A 76 -19.59 -23.92 -10.79
N GLN A 77 -19.26 -22.68 -10.46
CA GLN A 77 -17.93 -22.23 -10.08
C GLN A 77 -18.02 -21.31 -8.86
N GLY A 78 -16.99 -21.29 -8.03
CA GLY A 78 -16.86 -20.36 -6.90
C GLY A 78 -15.94 -19.19 -7.24
N PHE A 79 -16.09 -18.09 -6.51
CA PHE A 79 -15.14 -16.98 -6.56
C PHE A 79 -13.76 -17.43 -6.06
N SER A 80 -12.70 -17.05 -6.77
CA SER A 80 -11.34 -17.16 -6.25
C SER A 80 -11.12 -16.17 -5.10
N THR A 81 -10.28 -16.51 -4.12
CA THR A 81 -9.83 -15.57 -3.07
C THR A 81 -9.21 -14.30 -3.65
N LEU A 82 -8.57 -14.40 -4.82
CA LEU A 82 -7.92 -13.28 -5.49
C LEU A 82 -8.90 -12.36 -6.24
N TYR A 83 -10.18 -12.73 -6.39
CA TYR A 83 -11.13 -11.97 -7.20
C TYR A 83 -11.31 -10.53 -6.69
N LEU A 84 -11.48 -10.38 -5.38
CA LEU A 84 -11.66 -9.08 -4.73
C LEU A 84 -10.37 -8.25 -4.66
N GLU A 85 -9.21 -8.88 -4.85
CA GLU A 85 -7.89 -8.25 -4.82
C GLU A 85 -7.36 -7.91 -6.21
N ASN A 86 -8.00 -8.44 -7.27
CA ASN A 86 -7.48 -8.32 -8.62
C ASN A 86 -7.74 -6.93 -9.20
N GLU A 87 -6.67 -6.14 -9.28
CA GLU A 87 -6.71 -4.79 -9.87
C GLU A 87 -7.06 -4.77 -11.36
N ARG A 88 -6.89 -5.88 -12.10
CA ARG A 88 -7.18 -5.90 -13.54
C ARG A 88 -8.63 -5.59 -13.85
N PHE A 89 -9.56 -5.93 -12.96
CA PHE A 89 -10.97 -5.61 -13.18
C PHE A 89 -11.24 -4.11 -13.15
N LEU A 90 -10.41 -3.31 -12.45
CA LEU A 90 -10.55 -1.85 -12.41
C LEU A 90 -10.51 -1.21 -13.79
N TYR A 91 -9.82 -1.83 -14.76
CA TYR A 91 -9.81 -1.40 -16.15
C TYR A 91 -11.24 -1.26 -16.71
N PHE A 92 -12.10 -2.26 -16.50
CA PHE A 92 -13.48 -2.23 -16.98
C PHE A 92 -14.32 -1.18 -16.25
N TRP A 93 -14.09 -0.98 -14.95
CA TRP A 93 -14.78 0.03 -14.16
C TRP A 93 -14.49 1.45 -14.69
N VAL A 94 -13.21 1.77 -14.89
CA VAL A 94 -12.79 3.10 -15.38
C VAL A 94 -13.29 3.33 -16.80
N ASN A 95 -13.11 2.36 -17.70
CA ASN A 95 -13.58 2.48 -19.08
C ASN A 95 -15.09 2.64 -19.18
N ALA A 96 -15.84 1.95 -18.31
CA ALA A 96 -17.28 2.07 -18.29
C ALA A 96 -17.73 3.44 -17.86
N TYR A 97 -17.06 4.06 -16.89
CA TYR A 97 -17.35 5.45 -16.53
C TYR A 97 -17.14 6.40 -17.72
N ASP A 98 -16.03 6.29 -18.44
CA ASP A 98 -15.76 7.13 -19.62
C ASP A 98 -16.83 6.95 -20.71
N ILE A 99 -17.28 5.71 -20.93
CA ILE A 99 -18.35 5.40 -21.87
C ILE A 99 -19.71 5.92 -21.39
N ILE A 100 -20.01 5.81 -20.10
CA ILE A 100 -21.22 6.36 -19.50
C ILE A 100 -21.27 7.88 -19.68
N ILE A 101 -20.15 8.61 -19.52
CA ILE A 101 -20.09 10.05 -19.83
C ILE A 101 -20.40 10.30 -21.31
N GLN A 102 -19.84 9.52 -22.22
CA GLN A 102 -20.11 9.69 -23.66
C GLN A 102 -21.58 9.41 -23.99
N LEU A 103 -22.17 8.37 -23.40
CA LEU A 103 -23.58 8.03 -23.56
C LEU A 103 -24.50 9.04 -22.90
N ALA A 104 -24.06 9.70 -21.82
CA ALA A 104 -24.78 10.80 -21.18
C ALA A 104 -25.01 11.97 -22.15
N GLY A 105 -24.11 12.20 -23.12
CA GLY A 105 -24.36 13.17 -24.19
C GLY A 105 -25.55 12.80 -25.10
N ALA A 106 -25.70 11.51 -25.41
CA ALA A 106 -26.82 10.99 -26.23
C ALA A 106 -28.11 10.74 -25.43
N TRP A 107 -28.04 10.81 -24.11
CA TRP A 107 -29.14 10.55 -23.17
C TRP A 107 -30.32 11.50 -23.38
N ASP A 108 -30.03 12.76 -23.72
CA ASP A 108 -31.05 13.76 -23.96
C ASP A 108 -31.69 13.64 -25.35
N GLU A 109 -30.99 13.01 -26.29
CA GLU A 109 -31.38 12.93 -27.71
C GLU A 109 -32.20 11.68 -28.05
N ASP A 110 -31.91 10.52 -27.43
CA ASP A 110 -32.58 9.25 -27.73
C ASP A 110 -33.35 8.68 -26.51
N PRO A 111 -34.70 8.66 -26.57
CA PRO A 111 -35.54 8.11 -25.49
C PRO A 111 -35.29 6.63 -25.19
N SER A 112 -34.87 5.83 -26.18
CA SER A 112 -34.60 4.40 -26.00
C SER A 112 -33.31 4.18 -25.21
N VAL A 113 -32.26 4.94 -25.55
CA VAL A 113 -30.99 4.95 -24.80
C VAL A 113 -31.22 5.45 -23.38
N ARG A 114 -32.01 6.51 -23.21
CA ARG A 114 -32.40 7.02 -21.89
C ARG A 114 -33.07 5.95 -21.03
N SER A 115 -34.11 5.31 -21.55
CA SER A 115 -34.86 4.29 -20.80
C SER A 115 -33.97 3.13 -20.38
N TRP A 116 -33.13 2.64 -21.30
CA TRP A 116 -32.21 1.54 -21.02
C TRP A 116 -31.12 1.95 -20.01
N MET A 117 -30.50 3.12 -20.17
CA MET A 117 -29.49 3.63 -19.23
C MET A 117 -30.08 3.82 -17.84
N GLN A 118 -31.30 4.37 -17.75
CA GLN A 118 -31.97 4.58 -16.48
C GLN A 118 -32.27 3.26 -15.76
N GLU A 119 -32.75 2.23 -16.47
CA GLU A 119 -32.93 0.90 -15.90
C GLU A 119 -31.62 0.35 -15.32
N LYS A 120 -30.52 0.43 -16.09
CA LYS A 120 -29.23 -0.11 -15.66
C LYS A 120 -28.62 0.67 -14.50
N LEU A 121 -28.73 1.99 -14.49
CA LEU A 121 -28.18 2.83 -13.42
C LEU A 121 -28.97 2.72 -12.12
N VAL A 122 -30.29 2.53 -12.18
CA VAL A 122 -31.10 2.21 -11.00
C VAL A 122 -30.68 0.88 -10.40
N ASN A 123 -30.48 -0.16 -11.22
CA ASN A 123 -30.00 -1.45 -10.72
C ASN A 123 -28.59 -1.34 -10.13
N PHE A 124 -27.71 -0.57 -10.77
CA PHE A 124 -26.36 -0.31 -10.28
C PHE A 124 -26.35 0.42 -8.94
N GLU A 125 -27.21 1.42 -8.77
CA GLU A 125 -27.37 2.17 -7.51
C GLU A 125 -27.91 1.27 -6.39
N ASN A 126 -28.89 0.41 -6.69
CA ASN A 126 -29.41 -0.57 -5.73
C ASN A 126 -28.32 -1.54 -5.26
N ASP A 127 -27.47 -2.02 -6.19
CA ASP A 127 -26.33 -2.87 -5.86
C ASP A 127 -25.25 -2.11 -5.08
N ALA A 128 -25.02 -0.83 -5.37
CA ALA A 128 -24.13 0.03 -4.59
C ALA A 128 -24.62 0.21 -3.14
N ILE A 129 -25.92 0.40 -2.93
CA ILE A 129 -26.53 0.47 -1.59
C ILE A 129 -26.44 -0.87 -0.85
N ARG A 130 -26.52 -1.99 -1.58
CA ARG A 130 -26.31 -3.33 -1.00
C ARG A 130 -24.85 -3.48 -0.58
N LEU A 131 -23.92 -3.11 -1.46
CA LEU A 131 -22.49 -3.17 -1.25
C LEU A 131 -22.07 -2.31 -0.04
N SER A 132 -22.54 -1.07 0.08
CA SER A 132 -22.21 -0.21 1.23
C SER A 132 -22.63 -0.81 2.57
N ARG A 133 -23.84 -1.37 2.66
CA ARG A 133 -24.32 -2.04 3.88
C ARG A 133 -23.46 -3.23 4.26
N HIS A 134 -23.04 -4.03 3.28
CA HIS A 134 -22.19 -5.18 3.54
C HIS A 134 -20.76 -4.78 3.93
N ILE A 135 -20.21 -3.74 3.31
CA ILE A 135 -18.90 -3.17 3.69
C ILE A 135 -18.91 -2.72 5.16
N VAL A 136 -19.96 -2.02 5.58
CA VAL A 136 -20.12 -1.56 6.98
C VAL A 136 -20.21 -2.76 7.93
N ALA A 137 -21.07 -3.75 7.61
CA ALA A 137 -21.23 -4.94 8.44
C ALA A 137 -19.94 -5.76 8.58
N MET A 138 -19.15 -5.89 7.50
CA MET A 138 -17.86 -6.59 7.54
C MET A 138 -16.77 -5.82 8.30
N GLY A 139 -16.90 -4.50 8.38
CA GLY A 139 -16.04 -3.65 9.18
C GLY A 139 -16.01 -4.05 10.66
N GLU A 140 -17.15 -4.47 11.19
CA GLU A 140 -17.31 -4.94 12.57
C GLU A 140 -16.56 -6.26 12.84
N HIS A 141 -16.30 -7.04 11.80
CA HIS A 141 -15.72 -8.39 11.89
C HIS A 141 -14.25 -8.49 11.43
N ASN A 142 -13.64 -7.38 10.98
CA ASN A 142 -12.24 -7.30 10.52
C ASN A 142 -11.86 -8.35 9.46
N VAL A 143 -12.80 -8.71 8.58
CA VAL A 143 -12.63 -9.77 7.57
C VAL A 143 -11.91 -9.26 6.31
N ILE A 144 -11.92 -7.95 6.07
CA ILE A 144 -11.38 -7.32 4.85
C ILE A 144 -9.88 -7.03 5.00
N ASN A 145 -9.04 -7.72 4.25
CA ASN A 145 -7.59 -7.46 4.22
C ASN A 145 -7.24 -6.14 3.48
N SER A 146 -5.98 -5.68 3.60
CA SER A 146 -5.54 -4.41 3.02
C SER A 146 -5.59 -4.38 1.49
N ALA A 147 -5.34 -5.51 0.82
CA ALA A 147 -5.37 -5.60 -0.64
C ALA A 147 -6.80 -5.42 -1.17
N THR A 148 -7.74 -6.17 -0.59
CA THR A 148 -9.18 -6.06 -0.87
C THR A 148 -9.68 -4.64 -0.58
N LYS A 149 -9.29 -4.04 0.55
CA LYS A 149 -9.67 -2.66 0.91
C LYS A 149 -9.22 -1.65 -0.14
N THR A 150 -8.03 -1.84 -0.71
CA THR A 150 -7.47 -0.92 -1.71
C THR A 150 -8.22 -1.01 -3.04
N VAL A 151 -8.48 -2.23 -3.52
CA VAL A 151 -9.24 -2.45 -4.75
C VAL A 151 -10.69 -1.99 -4.58
N LEU A 152 -11.30 -2.31 -3.45
CA LEU A 152 -12.68 -1.92 -3.15
C LEU A 152 -12.84 -0.40 -3.05
N ARG A 153 -11.87 0.30 -2.46
CA ARG A 153 -11.82 1.77 -2.47
C ARG A 153 -11.89 2.33 -3.89
N ARG A 154 -11.00 1.86 -4.77
CA ARG A 154 -10.93 2.35 -6.15
C ARG A 154 -12.22 2.06 -6.92
N LYS A 155 -12.80 0.86 -6.74
CA LYS A 155 -14.12 0.54 -7.32
C LYS A 155 -15.20 1.48 -6.77
N TRP A 156 -15.20 1.74 -5.46
CA TRP A 156 -16.17 2.63 -4.82
C TRP A 156 -16.07 4.08 -5.30
N GLU A 157 -14.87 4.57 -5.56
CA GLU A 157 -14.67 5.90 -6.16
C GLU A 157 -15.34 5.97 -7.56
N VAL A 158 -15.23 4.92 -8.38
CA VAL A 158 -15.94 4.84 -9.67
C VAL A 158 -17.45 4.75 -9.49
N VAL A 159 -17.94 3.97 -8.51
CA VAL A 159 -19.37 3.92 -8.17
C VAL A 159 -19.90 5.32 -7.88
N LYS A 160 -19.21 6.09 -7.04
CA LYS A 160 -19.58 7.46 -6.69
C LYS A 160 -19.63 8.38 -7.90
N LEU A 161 -18.69 8.24 -8.83
CA LEU A 161 -18.70 9.03 -10.06
C LEU A 161 -19.91 8.69 -10.95
N ILE A 162 -20.22 7.41 -11.13
CA ILE A 162 -21.37 6.95 -11.92
C ILE A 162 -22.70 7.40 -11.29
N THR A 163 -22.86 7.23 -9.97
CA THR A 163 -24.10 7.61 -9.27
C THR A 163 -24.28 9.12 -9.22
N ALA A 164 -23.21 9.89 -9.01
CA ALA A 164 -23.26 11.35 -9.09
C ALA A 164 -23.73 11.83 -10.47
N LEU A 165 -23.27 11.20 -11.56
CA LEU A 165 -23.74 11.49 -12.91
C LEU A 165 -25.23 11.18 -13.07
N HIS A 166 -25.67 10.01 -12.61
CA HIS A 166 -27.08 9.59 -12.64
C HIS A 166 -27.98 10.59 -11.90
N HIS A 167 -27.61 10.96 -10.67
CA HIS A 167 -28.35 11.92 -9.86
C HIS A 167 -28.37 13.33 -10.46
N LYS A 168 -27.26 13.76 -11.06
CA LYS A 168 -27.17 15.03 -11.79
C LYS A 168 -28.19 15.10 -12.92
N HIS A 169 -28.39 14.01 -13.69
CA HIS A 169 -29.38 13.97 -14.77
C HIS A 169 -30.82 13.87 -14.25
N ARG A 170 -31.03 13.18 -13.12
CA ARG A 170 -32.35 13.06 -12.50
C ARG A 170 -32.77 14.30 -11.69
N GLY A 171 -31.84 15.22 -11.41
CA GLY A 171 -32.07 16.36 -10.52
C GLY A 171 -32.33 15.93 -9.06
N THR A 172 -31.75 14.80 -8.65
CA THR A 172 -31.90 14.25 -7.29
C THR A 172 -30.60 14.34 -6.52
N LYS A 173 -30.64 14.19 -5.20
CA LYS A 173 -29.44 14.18 -4.36
C LYS A 173 -28.86 12.76 -4.32
N ASP A 174 -27.53 12.67 -4.41
CA ASP A 174 -26.80 11.43 -4.16
C ASP A 174 -26.68 11.20 -2.65
N ASP A 175 -27.32 10.14 -2.16
CA ASP A 175 -27.34 9.74 -0.74
C ASP A 175 -26.31 8.65 -0.42
N LEU A 176 -25.49 8.21 -1.39
CA LEU A 176 -24.45 7.21 -1.13
C LEU A 176 -23.29 7.81 -0.31
N PRO A 177 -22.81 7.09 0.72
CA PRO A 177 -21.70 7.56 1.53
C PRO A 177 -20.39 7.60 0.75
N ASN A 178 -19.51 8.54 1.13
CA ASN A 178 -18.16 8.58 0.60
C ASN A 178 -17.32 7.42 1.15
N TRP A 179 -16.25 7.05 0.45
CA TRP A 179 -15.34 6.01 0.95
C TRP A 179 -14.78 6.35 2.33
N ASP A 180 -14.49 7.62 2.60
CA ASP A 180 -13.98 8.05 3.91
C ASP A 180 -15.01 7.88 5.03
N GLU A 181 -16.31 7.92 4.73
CA GLU A 181 -17.38 7.66 5.68
C GLU A 181 -17.55 6.15 5.90
N LEU A 182 -17.52 5.36 4.83
CA LEU A 182 -17.56 3.91 4.90
C LEU A 182 -16.34 3.34 5.63
N SER A 183 -15.15 3.80 5.27
CA SER A 183 -13.90 3.27 5.83
C SER A 183 -13.75 3.53 7.34
N LYS A 184 -14.40 4.56 7.89
CA LYS A 184 -14.49 4.76 9.35
C LYS A 184 -15.21 3.62 10.06
N SER A 185 -16.21 3.00 9.42
CA SER A 185 -16.89 1.82 9.95
C SER A 185 -16.10 0.52 9.77
N ILE A 186 -15.14 0.50 8.83
CA ILE A 186 -14.24 -0.64 8.57
C ILE A 186 -13.03 -0.63 9.52
N LEU A 187 -12.78 0.48 10.22
CA LEU A 187 -11.69 0.56 11.18
C LEU A 187 -12.16 0.00 12.54
N PRO A 188 -11.59 -1.12 13.02
CA PRO A 188 -11.66 -1.39 14.45
C PRO A 188 -11.00 -0.21 15.20
N GLN A 189 -11.62 0.21 16.31
CA GLN A 189 -10.93 0.99 17.34
C GLN A 189 -9.56 0.34 17.59
N ALA A 190 -8.50 1.14 17.46
CA ALA A 190 -7.09 0.75 17.47
C ALA A 190 -6.58 0.11 16.16
N GLU A 191 -5.90 0.95 15.36
CA GLU A 191 -4.72 0.53 14.62
C GLU A 191 -3.67 -0.03 15.61
N SER A 192 -3.84 -1.26 16.07
CA SER A 192 -2.77 -2.05 16.67
C SER A 192 -2.38 -3.17 15.71
N THR A 193 -1.29 -2.92 14.98
CA THR A 193 -0.29 -3.91 14.54
C THR A 193 -0.77 -5.17 13.82
N SER A 194 -0.69 -5.16 12.49
CA SER A 194 -0.05 -6.23 11.70
C SER A 194 0.07 -5.80 10.24
N ARG A 195 1.02 -4.89 9.98
CA ARG A 195 1.53 -4.71 8.62
C ARG A 195 2.53 -5.85 8.43
N GLU A 196 2.26 -6.76 7.49
CA GLU A 196 3.24 -7.76 7.06
C GLU A 196 4.54 -7.04 6.69
N GLN A 197 5.54 -7.15 7.56
CA GLN A 197 6.91 -6.81 7.24
C GLN A 197 7.47 -7.92 6.34
N PRO A 198 8.18 -7.60 5.25
CA PRO A 198 8.93 -8.61 4.53
C PRO A 198 9.92 -9.30 5.49
N SER A 199 9.98 -10.63 5.41
CA SER A 199 10.67 -11.57 6.30
C SER A 199 12.18 -11.36 6.48
N MET A 200 12.79 -10.41 5.77
CA MET A 200 14.19 -10.00 5.95
C MET A 200 14.46 -9.10 7.17
N THR A 201 13.43 -8.79 7.96
CA THR A 201 13.47 -7.77 9.02
C THR A 201 14.12 -8.27 10.33
N TYR A 202 13.81 -9.49 10.75
CA TYR A 202 14.38 -10.11 11.95
C TYR A 202 15.90 -10.37 11.89
N PRO A 203 16.47 -10.92 10.79
CA PRO A 203 17.90 -11.23 10.77
C PRO A 203 18.79 -9.97 10.86
N VAL A 204 18.36 -8.81 10.33
CA VAL A 204 19.15 -7.57 10.38
C VAL A 204 19.22 -7.00 11.79
N MET A 205 18.11 -6.99 12.55
CA MET A 205 18.11 -6.60 13.96
C MET A 205 19.00 -7.51 14.81
N TRP A 206 18.91 -8.82 14.60
CA TRP A 206 19.77 -9.79 15.29
C TRP A 206 21.24 -9.62 14.91
N LEU A 207 21.56 -9.32 13.65
CA LEU A 207 22.93 -9.03 13.21
C LEU A 207 23.53 -7.82 13.91
N THR A 208 22.79 -6.71 14.01
CA THR A 208 23.28 -5.51 14.72
C THR A 208 23.37 -5.74 16.23
N ALA A 209 22.42 -6.48 16.81
CA ALA A 209 22.41 -6.82 18.24
C ALA A 209 23.51 -7.82 18.63
N VAL A 210 23.96 -8.68 17.72
CA VAL A 210 25.06 -9.64 17.93
C VAL A 210 26.42 -9.01 17.63
N ALA A 211 26.53 -8.12 16.64
CA ALA A 211 27.78 -7.44 16.30
C ALA A 211 28.32 -6.56 17.44
N ALA A 212 27.44 -5.90 18.20
CA ALA A 212 27.83 -5.05 19.33
C ALA A 212 28.55 -5.82 20.47
N PRO A 213 28.01 -6.91 21.04
CA PRO A 213 28.69 -7.68 22.07
C PRO A 213 29.91 -8.47 21.57
N CYS A 214 29.97 -8.83 20.27
CA CYS A 214 31.17 -9.46 19.70
C CYS A 214 32.40 -8.55 19.68
N SER A 215 32.23 -7.22 19.75
CA SER A 215 33.34 -6.26 19.80
C SER A 215 34.09 -6.25 21.15
N GLY A 216 33.44 -6.61 22.25
CA GLY A 216 34.04 -6.58 23.59
C GLY A 216 35.20 -7.58 23.75
N PRO A 217 35.03 -8.87 23.41
CA PRO A 217 36.12 -9.85 23.45
C PRO A 217 37.28 -9.51 22.49
N LEU A 218 36.97 -8.95 21.32
CA LEU A 218 37.98 -8.52 20.36
C LEU A 218 38.79 -7.33 20.91
N PHE A 219 38.13 -6.38 21.57
CA PHE A 219 38.81 -5.29 22.27
C PHE A 219 39.71 -5.81 23.39
N ALA A 220 39.25 -6.78 24.19
CA ALA A 220 40.06 -7.38 25.25
C ALA A 220 41.32 -8.08 24.70
N LEU A 221 41.21 -8.73 23.55
CA LEU A 221 42.36 -9.32 22.85
C LEU A 221 43.32 -8.23 22.33
N VAL A 222 42.80 -7.21 21.64
CA VAL A 222 43.62 -6.09 21.17
C VAL A 222 44.35 -5.40 22.32
N TYR A 223 43.66 -5.17 23.43
CA TYR A 223 44.24 -4.63 24.66
C TYR A 223 45.40 -5.51 25.15
N SER A 224 45.22 -6.83 25.20
CA SER A 224 46.28 -7.74 25.70
C SER A 224 47.55 -7.80 24.84
N TYR A 225 47.47 -7.44 23.55
CA TYR A 225 48.58 -7.53 22.59
C TYR A 225 49.14 -6.18 22.16
N SER A 226 48.52 -5.08 22.57
CA SER A 226 48.91 -3.74 22.14
C SER A 226 49.90 -3.10 23.13
N PRO A 227 50.89 -2.34 22.65
CA PRO A 227 51.91 -1.71 23.51
C PRO A 227 51.38 -0.54 24.37
N HIS A 228 50.07 -0.29 24.40
CA HIS A 228 49.39 0.73 25.21
C HIS A 228 49.91 2.16 25.03
N GLU A 229 50.44 2.47 23.85
CA GLU A 229 51.00 3.79 23.55
C GLU A 229 49.89 4.80 23.27
N THR A 230 50.10 6.03 23.74
CA THR A 230 49.25 7.18 23.43
C THR A 230 49.54 7.64 22.00
N GLY A 231 48.49 7.91 21.23
CA GLY A 231 48.66 8.39 19.86
C GLY A 231 49.12 9.85 19.80
N THR A 232 49.74 10.23 18.69
CA THR A 232 50.17 11.59 18.42
C THR A 232 49.41 12.20 17.24
N VAL A 233 49.32 13.53 17.21
CA VAL A 233 48.67 14.30 16.11
C VAL A 233 49.41 14.14 14.77
N ARG A 234 50.64 13.60 14.79
CA ARG A 234 51.43 13.30 13.59
C ARG A 234 51.12 11.93 12.99
N ASP A 235 50.35 11.10 13.67
CA ASP A 235 50.00 9.76 13.19
C ASP A 235 48.89 9.84 12.15
N ALA A 236 48.97 9.03 11.10
CA ALA A 236 47.93 8.94 10.07
C ALA A 236 46.59 8.49 10.67
N ASP A 237 46.64 7.62 11.68
CA ASP A 237 45.48 7.07 12.36
C ASP A 237 44.68 8.14 13.12
N PHE A 238 45.32 9.21 13.62
CA PHE A 238 44.64 10.34 14.22
C PHE A 238 43.73 11.05 13.20
N TRP A 239 44.24 11.30 11.99
CA TRP A 239 43.48 11.98 10.93
C TRP A 239 42.36 11.10 10.38
N ALA A 240 42.59 9.79 10.26
CA ALA A 240 41.55 8.82 9.90
C ALA A 240 40.44 8.76 10.96
N GLN A 241 40.80 8.76 12.25
CA GLN A 241 39.84 8.78 13.36
C GLN A 241 39.02 10.07 13.39
N LEU A 242 39.66 11.22 13.12
CA LEU A 242 38.98 12.51 13.02
C LEU A 242 37.99 12.55 11.85
N GLN A 243 38.39 12.02 10.68
CA GLN A 243 37.51 11.90 9.52
C GLN A 243 36.27 11.05 9.83
N SER A 244 36.47 9.86 10.44
CA SER A 244 35.39 8.96 10.82
C SER A 244 34.43 9.60 11.83
N SER A 245 34.96 10.26 12.86
CA SER A 245 34.16 10.92 13.90
C SER A 245 33.35 12.09 13.33
N THR A 246 33.89 12.82 12.36
CA THR A 246 33.17 13.89 11.65
C THR A 246 32.00 13.33 10.83
N MET A 247 32.22 12.23 10.12
CA MET A 247 31.17 11.58 9.33
C MET A 247 30.04 11.03 10.22
N GLN A 248 30.40 10.43 11.36
CA GLN A 248 29.43 9.94 12.36
C GLN A 248 28.62 11.10 12.97
N ALA A 249 29.25 12.24 13.26
CA ALA A 249 28.56 13.43 13.77
C ALA A 249 27.55 13.98 12.76
N VAL A 250 27.94 14.13 11.49
CA VAL A 250 27.03 14.61 10.42
C VAL A 250 25.84 13.68 10.26
N SER A 251 26.09 12.37 10.21
CA SER A 251 25.00 11.39 10.05
C SER A 251 24.06 11.36 11.26
N SER A 252 24.58 11.54 12.48
CA SER A 252 23.75 11.69 13.69
C SER A 252 22.85 12.94 13.65
N VAL A 253 23.37 14.06 13.14
CA VAL A 253 22.57 15.29 12.96
C VAL A 253 21.45 15.11 11.94
N VAL A 254 21.72 14.44 10.81
CA VAL A 254 20.69 14.12 9.80
C VAL A 254 19.56 13.29 10.41
N VAL A 255 19.90 12.31 11.24
CA VAL A 255 18.93 11.49 11.97
C VAL A 255 18.08 12.33 12.92
N ILE A 256 18.71 13.22 13.69
CA ILE A 256 18.00 14.13 14.62
C ILE A 256 17.02 15.04 13.88
N ILE A 257 17.46 15.68 12.79
CA ILE A 257 16.62 16.58 11.99
C ILE A 257 15.42 15.82 11.40
N SER A 258 15.67 14.64 10.84
CA SER A 258 14.64 13.80 10.22
C SER A 258 13.57 13.36 11.23
N LEU A 259 13.98 13.15 12.48
CA LEU A 259 13.10 12.74 13.56
C LEU A 259 12.34 13.88 14.21
N TRP A 260 12.90 15.08 14.20
CA TRP A 260 12.30 16.24 14.84
C TRP A 260 10.97 16.64 14.19
N HIS A 261 10.76 16.27 12.93
CA HIS A 261 9.50 16.51 12.19
C HIS A 261 8.43 15.43 12.37
N LYS A 262 8.68 14.34 13.13
CA LYS A 262 7.70 13.26 13.35
C LYS A 262 7.20 13.27 14.81
N ASP A 263 5.98 13.73 15.04
CA ASP A 263 5.37 13.86 16.39
C ASP A 263 4.89 12.53 17.04
N LYS A 264 5.02 11.40 16.35
CA LYS A 264 4.42 10.13 16.79
C LYS A 264 5.31 9.26 17.69
N LEU A 265 6.56 9.64 17.95
CA LEU A 265 7.51 8.86 18.77
C LEU A 265 7.90 9.61 20.05
N PRO A 266 7.92 8.94 21.22
CA PRO A 266 8.38 9.55 22.46
C PRO A 266 9.84 9.98 22.32
N ARG A 267 10.10 11.28 22.51
CA ARG A 267 11.40 11.92 22.24
C ARG A 267 12.57 11.23 22.92
N TRP A 268 12.38 10.71 24.14
CA TRP A 268 13.41 10.03 24.92
C TRP A 268 13.96 8.77 24.23
N MET A 269 13.13 8.05 23.46
CA MET A 269 13.48 6.76 22.85
C MET A 269 14.52 6.89 21.72
N TRP A 270 14.52 8.00 20.99
CA TRP A 270 15.48 8.26 19.91
C TRP A 270 16.54 9.29 20.29
N LEU A 271 16.21 10.24 21.17
CA LEU A 271 17.12 11.30 21.56
C LEU A 271 18.29 10.75 22.40
N VAL A 272 18.02 9.88 23.37
CA VAL A 272 19.06 9.31 24.25
C VAL A 272 20.13 8.50 23.51
N PRO A 273 19.79 7.50 22.69
CA PRO A 273 20.83 6.73 22.00
C PRO A 273 21.61 7.60 21.00
N THR A 274 20.95 8.54 20.31
CA THR A 274 21.62 9.41 19.33
C THR A 274 22.56 10.41 20.01
N THR A 275 22.20 10.95 21.18
CA THR A 275 23.10 11.81 21.96
C THR A 275 24.27 11.03 22.55
N VAL A 276 24.05 9.79 23.02
CA VAL A 276 25.13 8.91 23.49
C VAL A 276 26.12 8.61 22.36
N SER A 277 25.65 8.25 21.17
CA SER A 277 26.52 8.03 20.00
C SER A 277 27.31 9.30 19.65
N LEU A 278 26.66 10.47 19.60
CA LEU A 278 27.34 11.73 19.28
C LEU A 278 28.41 12.10 20.32
N VAL A 279 28.12 11.93 21.61
CA VAL A 279 29.09 12.18 22.69
C VAL A 279 30.26 11.20 22.58
N CYS A 280 30.02 9.92 22.31
CA CYS A 280 31.07 8.93 22.08
C CYS A 280 31.94 9.26 20.86
N ALA A 281 31.36 9.71 19.75
CA ALA A 281 32.09 10.11 18.55
C ALA A 281 32.99 11.34 18.81
N ILE A 282 32.47 12.35 19.51
CA ILE A 282 33.24 13.56 19.85
C ILE A 282 34.33 13.23 20.87
N ALA A 283 34.02 12.38 21.86
CA ALA A 283 34.97 11.98 22.89
C ALA A 283 36.10 11.09 22.37
N ALA A 284 35.90 10.35 21.27
CA ALA A 284 36.93 9.49 20.69
C ALA A 284 38.19 10.28 20.26
N VAL A 285 38.03 11.49 19.75
CA VAL A 285 39.14 12.34 19.28
C VAL A 285 40.09 12.78 20.42
N PRO A 286 39.62 13.39 21.53
CA PRO A 286 40.48 13.72 22.67
C PRO A 286 41.00 12.48 23.41
N LEU A 287 40.27 11.36 23.37
CA LEU A 287 40.72 10.10 23.96
C LEU A 287 41.95 9.55 23.24
N TYR A 288 42.09 9.77 21.92
CA TYR A 288 43.22 9.28 21.14
C TYR A 288 44.57 9.87 21.62
N ILE A 289 44.54 11.10 22.15
CA ILE A 289 45.74 11.83 22.59
C ILE A 289 45.99 11.62 24.10
N THR A 290 44.93 11.46 24.89
CA THR A 290 45.01 11.41 26.37
C THR A 290 45.05 10.01 26.95
N ALA A 291 44.57 9.01 26.22
CA ALA A 291 44.52 7.61 26.63
C ALA A 291 45.21 6.72 25.58
N PRO A 292 45.46 5.43 25.91
CA PRO A 292 45.87 4.45 24.90
C PRO A 292 44.90 4.48 23.71
N SER A 293 45.44 4.51 22.50
CA SER A 293 44.68 4.67 21.26
C SER A 293 43.53 3.66 21.11
N GLU A 294 43.67 2.49 21.72
CA GLU A 294 42.66 1.43 21.84
C GLU A 294 41.31 1.95 22.36
N TRP A 295 41.31 2.82 23.38
CA TRP A 295 40.07 3.34 23.96
C TRP A 295 39.31 4.25 23.01
N SER A 296 40.02 4.98 22.16
CA SER A 296 39.42 5.84 21.14
C SER A 296 38.71 5.02 20.06
N VAL A 297 39.33 3.91 19.65
CA VAL A 297 38.77 2.95 18.69
C VAL A 297 37.53 2.29 19.28
N PHE A 298 37.58 1.90 20.55
CA PHE A 298 36.43 1.32 21.26
C PHE A 298 35.25 2.30 21.37
N ALA A 299 35.51 3.57 21.73
CA ALA A 299 34.48 4.60 21.78
C ALA A 299 33.81 4.83 20.42
N SER A 300 34.59 4.79 19.33
CA SER A 300 34.09 4.92 17.96
C SER A 300 33.25 3.72 17.51
N MET A 301 33.63 2.50 17.92
CA MET A 301 32.82 1.31 17.67
C MET A 301 31.46 1.37 18.38
N ILE A 302 31.42 1.80 19.64
CA ILE A 302 30.17 1.97 20.39
C ILE A 302 29.27 2.99 19.69
N SER A 303 29.83 4.13 19.28
CA SER A 303 29.09 5.15 18.52
C SER A 303 28.46 4.56 17.26
N THR A 304 29.24 3.82 16.46
CA THR A 304 28.78 3.20 15.22
C THR A 304 27.68 2.15 15.47
N ALA A 305 27.82 1.33 16.52
CA ALA A 305 26.84 0.32 16.89
C ALA A 305 25.50 0.93 17.35
N VAL A 306 25.56 1.97 18.19
CA VAL A 306 24.37 2.70 18.66
C VAL A 306 23.69 3.42 17.48
N GLN A 307 24.47 4.03 16.59
CA GLN A 307 23.94 4.69 15.40
C GLN A 307 23.28 3.70 14.43
N ALA A 308 23.90 2.54 14.19
CA ALA A 308 23.31 1.47 13.39
C ALA A 308 22.00 0.97 14.00
N PHE A 309 21.95 0.78 15.33
CA PHE A 309 20.73 0.42 16.04
C PHE A 309 19.62 1.47 15.87
N VAL A 310 19.94 2.76 15.99
CA VAL A 310 18.98 3.85 15.79
C VAL A 310 18.48 3.88 14.35
N VAL A 311 19.35 3.79 13.36
CA VAL A 311 18.96 3.77 11.93
C VAL A 311 18.05 2.59 11.62
N VAL A 312 18.37 1.41 12.15
CA VAL A 312 17.55 0.21 12.01
C VAL A 312 16.18 0.40 12.69
N HIS A 313 16.17 0.93 13.92
CA HIS A 313 14.93 1.25 14.64
C HIS A 313 14.06 2.28 13.89
N LEU A 314 14.69 3.24 13.21
CA LEU A 314 14.01 4.24 12.38
C LEU A 314 13.52 3.69 11.06
N ALA A 315 14.25 2.78 10.42
CA ALA A 315 13.75 2.09 9.24
C ALA A 315 12.46 1.33 9.59
N PHE A 316 12.36 0.76 10.79
CA PHE A 316 11.13 0.07 11.21
C PHE A 316 10.00 1.01 11.63
N ASN A 317 10.28 2.01 12.46
CA ASN A 317 9.23 2.93 12.95
C ASN A 317 8.88 4.03 11.95
N GLY A 318 9.78 4.36 11.03
CA GLY A 318 9.62 5.39 10.01
C GLY A 318 8.99 4.89 8.71
N VAL A 319 9.05 3.58 8.41
CA VAL A 319 8.26 2.92 7.35
C VAL A 319 6.82 2.63 7.82
N ALA A 320 6.54 2.81 9.12
CA ALA A 320 5.19 2.77 9.70
C ALA A 320 4.41 4.11 9.56
N THR A 321 4.92 5.08 8.79
CA THR A 321 4.20 6.29 8.34
C THR A 321 4.12 6.32 6.84
#